data_AF-A0A8J5MLC8-F1
#
_entry.id   AF-A0A8J5MLC8-F1
#
_cell.length_a   1.000
_cell.length_b   1.000
_cell.length_c   1.000
_cell.angle_alpha   90.00
_cell.angle_beta   90.00
_cell.angle_gamma   90.00
#
_symmetry.space_group_name_H-M   'P 1'
#
loop_
_entity.id
_entity.type
_entity.pdbx_description
1 polymer ?
#
loop_
_entity_poly.entity_id
_entity_poly.type
_entity_poly.pdbx_seq_one_letter_code
_entity_poly.pdbx_strand_id
1 'polypeptide(L)'
;MFHHSQYGNSRTGVNEAWQKCHHLNFQFVFYEGLKADIMAKLEKLNEFLSTNLSQKQLLYVAKYTEFNEMAGRDSLVGPKTEDNPQYSQEVVRQEGCFFRKGEVGNWKEKLTLDQVHKIDKWKK
;
A
#
# COMPACT_ATOMS: atom_id res chain seq x y z
N MET A 1 6.08 26.48 -0.10
CA MET A 1 5.51 25.89 -1.32
C MET A 1 4.86 24.58 -0.95
N PHE A 2 3.52 24.54 -0.84
CA PHE A 2 2.80 23.29 -0.60
C PHE A 2 2.74 22.54 -1.94
N HIS A 3 3.43 21.40 -2.03
CA HIS A 3 3.30 20.50 -3.17
C HIS A 3 1.82 20.15 -3.32
N HIS A 4 1.27 20.42 -4.50
CA HIS A 4 -0.02 19.87 -4.89
C HIS A 4 0.08 18.35 -4.81
N SER A 5 -0.85 17.72 -4.10
CA SER A 5 -1.08 16.29 -4.28
C SER A 5 -1.37 16.08 -5.77
N GLN A 6 -0.52 15.32 -6.46
CA GLN A 6 -0.66 14.97 -7.88
C GLN A 6 -2.05 14.39 -8.21
N TYR A 7 -2.77 13.87 -7.21
CA TYR A 7 -4.07 13.19 -7.33
C TYR A 7 -5.19 13.85 -6.52
N GLY A 8 -5.01 15.09 -6.02
CA GLY A 8 -6.04 15.81 -5.27
C GLY A 8 -6.23 15.33 -3.82
N ASN A 9 -7.43 15.54 -3.26
CA ASN A 9 -7.73 15.23 -1.86
C ASN A 9 -7.98 13.72 -1.67
N SER A 10 -7.17 13.07 -0.83
CA SER A 10 -7.26 11.64 -0.56
C SER A 10 -8.62 11.20 0.00
N ARG A 11 -9.29 12.03 0.81
CA ARG A 11 -10.61 11.72 1.37
C ARG A 11 -11.68 11.63 0.28
N THR A 12 -11.60 12.51 -0.72
CA THR A 12 -12.56 12.52 -1.83
C THR A 12 -12.44 11.24 -2.65
N GLY A 13 -11.22 10.85 -3.03
CA GLY A 13 -11.00 9.60 -3.77
C GLY A 13 -11.45 8.35 -3.01
N VAL A 14 -11.17 8.27 -1.71
CA VAL A 14 -11.62 7.14 -0.87
C VAL A 14 -13.15 7.11 -0.74
N ASN A 15 -13.80 8.27 -0.55
CA ASN A 15 -15.26 8.35 -0.45
C ASN A 15 -15.95 7.94 -1.76
N GLU A 16 -15.45 8.39 -2.90
CA GLU A 16 -15.98 8.01 -4.22
C GLU A 16 -15.83 6.52 -4.48
N ALA A 17 -14.69 5.94 -4.12
CA ALA A 17 -14.47 4.49 -4.17
C ALA A 17 -15.41 3.75 -3.21
N TRP A 18 -15.63 4.28 -2.01
CA TRP A 18 -16.51 3.70 -1.00
C TRP A 18 -17.97 3.68 -1.45
N GLN A 19 -18.45 4.71 -2.16
CA GLN A 19 -19.80 4.72 -2.74
C GLN A 19 -20.03 3.56 -3.73
N LYS A 20 -18.96 3.03 -4.32
CA LYS A 20 -19.00 1.89 -5.26
C LYS A 20 -18.63 0.56 -4.60
N CYS A 21 -18.44 0.50 -3.29
CA CYS A 21 -17.92 -0.69 -2.61
C CYS A 21 -18.84 -1.93 -2.70
N HIS A 22 -20.11 -1.73 -3.05
CA HIS A 22 -21.10 -2.80 -3.27
C HIS A 22 -21.25 -3.20 -4.75
N HIS A 23 -20.52 -2.56 -5.66
CA HIS A 23 -20.62 -2.87 -7.09
C HIS A 23 -19.97 -4.22 -7.40
N LEU A 24 -20.65 -5.08 -8.17
CA LEU A 24 -20.23 -6.47 -8.44
C LEU A 24 -18.82 -6.58 -9.04
N ASN A 25 -18.41 -5.61 -9.86
CA ASN A 25 -17.08 -5.57 -10.48
C ASN A 25 -16.08 -4.68 -9.73
N PHE A 26 -16.30 -4.42 -8.43
CA PHE A 26 -15.42 -3.58 -7.63
C PHE A 26 -15.17 -4.19 -6.24
N GLN A 27 -13.93 -4.59 -5.98
CA GLN A 27 -13.51 -5.11 -4.68
C GLN A 27 -12.68 -4.07 -3.92
N PHE A 28 -13.28 -3.48 -2.89
CA PHE A 28 -12.54 -2.60 -1.98
C PHE A 28 -11.63 -3.42 -1.06
N VAL A 29 -10.37 -3.02 -0.91
CA VAL A 29 -9.36 -3.69 -0.07
C VAL A 29 -8.63 -2.65 0.78
N PHE A 30 -8.40 -2.98 2.05
CA PHE A 30 -7.60 -2.18 2.97
C PHE A 30 -6.20 -2.77 3.11
N TYR A 31 -5.18 -1.90 3.10
CA TYR A 31 -3.79 -2.31 3.27
C TYR A 31 -3.55 -3.00 4.61
N GLU A 32 -4.14 -2.49 5.69
CA GLU A 32 -4.08 -3.08 7.02
C GLU A 32 -4.68 -4.50 7.04
N GLY A 33 -5.76 -4.70 6.27
CA GLY A 33 -6.37 -6.01 6.11
C GLY A 33 -5.46 -7.01 5.39
N LEU A 34 -4.67 -6.57 4.40
CA LEU A 34 -3.68 -7.40 3.73
C LEU A 34 -2.52 -7.77 4.65
N LYS A 35 -2.09 -6.84 5.52
CA LYS A 35 -1.02 -7.08 6.50
C LYS A 35 -1.47 -7.98 7.65
N ALA A 36 -2.74 -7.89 8.06
CA ALA A 36 -3.27 -8.67 9.18
C ALA A 36 -3.53 -10.14 8.79
N ASP A 37 -4.14 -10.38 7.63
CA ASP A 37 -4.46 -11.73 7.16
C ASP A 37 -4.47 -11.77 5.62
N ILE A 38 -3.30 -12.00 5.04
CA ILE A 38 -3.14 -12.04 3.58
C ILE A 38 -3.92 -13.20 2.95
N MET A 39 -4.02 -14.35 3.63
CA MET A 39 -4.67 -15.53 3.06
C MET A 39 -6.17 -15.31 2.92
N ALA A 40 -6.84 -14.78 3.94
CA ALA A 40 -8.25 -14.44 3.86
C ALA A 40 -8.54 -13.41 2.75
N LYS A 41 -7.61 -12.46 2.50
CA LYS A 41 -7.76 -11.50 1.39
C LYS A 41 -7.55 -12.15 0.03
N LEU A 42 -6.57 -13.04 -0.10
CA LEU A 42 -6.31 -13.75 -1.35
C LEU A 42 -7.44 -14.72 -1.71
N GLU A 43 -8.02 -15.41 -0.73
CA GLU A 43 -9.21 -16.25 -0.93
C GLU A 43 -10.39 -15.42 -1.45
N LYS A 44 -10.67 -14.27 -0.82
CA LYS A 44 -11.71 -13.36 -1.28
C LYS A 44 -11.45 -12.82 -2.70
N LEU A 45 -10.19 -12.52 -3.04
CA LEU A 45 -9.82 -12.09 -4.39
C LEU A 45 -9.96 -13.22 -5.41
N ASN A 46 -9.64 -14.46 -5.03
CA ASN A 46 -9.79 -15.64 -5.88
C ASN A 46 -11.26 -15.89 -6.23
N GLU A 47 -12.17 -15.70 -5.28
CA GLU A 47 -13.62 -15.74 -5.50
C GLU A 47 -14.07 -14.57 -6.40
N PHE A 48 -13.67 -13.35 -6.07
CA PHE A 48 -14.05 -12.14 -6.81
C PHE A 48 -13.62 -12.20 -8.29
N LEU A 49 -12.40 -12.67 -8.56
CA LEU A 49 -11.86 -12.80 -9.92
C LEU A 49 -12.23 -14.13 -10.60
N SER A 50 -12.86 -15.06 -9.87
CA SER A 50 -13.21 -16.40 -10.35
C SER A 50 -12.01 -17.17 -10.92
N THR A 51 -10.83 -17.03 -10.30
CA THR A 51 -9.58 -17.61 -10.80
C THR A 51 -9.39 -19.10 -10.50
N ASN A 52 -10.22 -19.67 -9.61
CA ASN A 52 -10.20 -21.10 -9.23
C ASN A 52 -8.81 -21.62 -8.79
N LEU A 53 -8.02 -20.78 -8.12
CA LEU A 53 -6.71 -21.16 -7.61
C LEU A 53 -6.84 -22.13 -6.44
N SER A 54 -5.97 -23.14 -6.43
CA SER A 54 -5.81 -24.06 -5.31
C SER A 54 -5.14 -23.37 -4.11
N GLN A 55 -5.34 -23.94 -2.92
CA GLN A 55 -4.70 -23.44 -1.69
C GLN A 55 -3.16 -23.34 -1.82
N LYS A 56 -2.52 -24.31 -2.50
CA LYS A 56 -1.07 -24.27 -2.74
C LYS A 56 -0.65 -23.10 -3.62
N GLN A 57 -1.44 -22.76 -4.64
CA GLN A 57 -1.19 -21.59 -5.48
C GLN A 57 -1.41 -20.29 -4.71
N LEU A 58 -2.43 -20.22 -3.86
CA LEU A 58 -2.65 -19.05 -3.00
C LEU A 58 -1.50 -18.84 -2.01
N LEU A 59 -1.00 -19.91 -1.39
CA LEU A 59 0.19 -19.86 -0.53
C LEU A 59 1.44 -19.40 -1.31
N TYR A 60 1.59 -19.85 -2.55
CA TYR A 60 2.66 -19.38 -3.41
C TYR A 60 2.53 -17.87 -3.69
N VAL A 61 1.32 -17.38 -4.01
CA VAL A 61 1.07 -15.94 -4.22
C VAL A 61 1.34 -15.16 -2.93
N ALA A 62 0.89 -15.64 -1.77
CA ALA A 62 1.14 -15.00 -0.49
C ALA A 62 2.63 -14.85 -0.21
N LYS A 63 3.41 -15.91 -0.43
CA LYS A 63 4.87 -15.86 -0.30
C LYS A 63 5.49 -14.94 -1.34
N TYR A 64 5.07 -15.05 -2.59
CA TYR A 64 5.62 -14.25 -3.69
C TYR A 64 5.38 -12.75 -3.51
N THR A 65 4.26 -12.37 -2.87
CA THR A 65 3.86 -10.99 -2.59
C THR A 65 4.25 -10.52 -1.18
N GLU A 66 5.02 -11.32 -0.45
CA GLU A 66 5.56 -10.92 0.85
C GLU A 66 6.49 -9.70 0.68
N PHE A 67 6.47 -8.79 1.65
CA PHE A 67 7.24 -7.54 1.57
C PHE A 67 8.73 -7.77 1.28
N ASN A 68 9.39 -8.67 2.01
CA ASN A 68 10.82 -8.94 1.84
C ASN A 68 11.13 -9.55 0.47
N GLU A 69 10.23 -10.43 0.01
CA GLU A 69 10.32 -11.10 -1.29
C GLU A 69 10.18 -10.11 -2.45
N MET A 70 9.23 -9.19 -2.35
CA MET A 70 9.05 -8.11 -3.33
C MET A 70 10.20 -7.09 -3.26
N ALA A 71 10.60 -6.68 -2.06
CA ALA A 71 11.67 -5.72 -1.84
C ALA A 71 13.02 -6.23 -2.36
N GLY A 72 13.26 -7.54 -2.33
CA GLY A 72 14.46 -8.17 -2.89
C GLY A 72 14.55 -8.14 -4.42
N ARG A 73 13.45 -7.85 -5.14
CA ARG A 73 13.40 -7.94 -6.60
C ARG A 73 13.57 -6.58 -7.26
N ASP A 74 14.72 -6.37 -7.89
CA ASP A 74 15.01 -5.15 -8.65
C ASP A 74 14.18 -5.05 -9.94
N SER A 75 13.62 -6.15 -10.43
CA SER A 75 12.76 -6.16 -11.63
C SER A 75 11.43 -5.43 -11.46
N LEU A 76 10.94 -5.25 -10.23
CA LEU A 76 9.64 -4.60 -9.96
C LEU A 76 9.75 -3.07 -9.94
N VAL A 77 10.91 -2.55 -9.56
CA VAL A 77 11.10 -1.14 -9.20
C VAL A 77 12.35 -0.54 -9.84
N GLY A 78 13.04 -1.29 -10.69
CA GLY A 78 14.33 -0.88 -11.24
C GLY A 78 15.46 -0.96 -10.21
N PRO A 79 16.69 -0.62 -10.63
CA PRO A 79 17.86 -0.70 -9.77
C PRO A 79 17.71 0.24 -8.56
N LYS A 80 18.11 -0.27 -7.39
CA LYS A 80 18.13 0.44 -6.10
C LYS A 80 19.34 1.35 -5.96
N THR A 81 19.58 2.17 -6.98
CA THR A 81 20.75 3.05 -7.04
C THR A 81 20.33 4.50 -7.06
N GLU A 82 21.19 5.38 -6.56
CA GLU A 82 20.98 6.84 -6.62
C GLU A 82 20.93 7.36 -8.06
N ASP A 83 21.48 6.61 -9.01
CA ASP A 83 21.51 6.95 -10.43
C ASP A 83 20.20 6.61 -11.16
N ASN A 84 19.22 5.99 -10.50
CA ASN A 84 17.94 5.69 -11.12
C ASN A 84 17.10 6.98 -11.25
N PRO A 85 16.86 7.48 -12.48
CA PRO A 85 16.18 8.76 -12.68
C PRO A 85 14.69 8.73 -12.29
N GLN A 86 14.13 7.56 -11.99
CA GLN A 86 12.76 7.42 -11.49
C GLN A 86 12.63 7.74 -9.99
N TYR A 87 13.75 7.83 -9.27
CA TYR A 87 13.76 8.10 -7.83
C TYR A 87 14.40 9.44 -7.50
N SER A 88 13.83 10.11 -6.50
CA SER A 88 14.52 11.24 -5.88
C SER A 88 15.73 10.72 -5.12
N GLN A 89 16.93 11.21 -5.48
CA GLN A 89 18.19 10.86 -4.81
C GLN A 89 18.13 11.11 -3.30
N GLU A 90 17.47 12.19 -2.88
CA GLU A 90 17.31 12.52 -1.46
C GLU A 90 16.49 11.45 -0.72
N VAL A 91 15.40 10.99 -1.34
CA VAL A 91 14.55 9.94 -0.77
C VAL A 91 15.31 8.61 -0.71
N VAL A 92 16.07 8.26 -1.76
CA VAL A 92 16.91 7.05 -1.78
C VAL A 92 17.93 7.06 -0.64
N ARG A 93 18.59 8.20 -0.40
CA ARG A 93 19.59 8.37 0.66
C ARG A 93 19.02 8.31 2.07
N GLN A 94 17.87 8.95 2.30
CA GLN A 94 17.31 9.10 3.65
C GLN A 94 16.39 7.95 4.04
N GLU A 95 15.58 7.47 3.10
CA GLU A 95 14.45 6.60 3.38
C GLU A 95 14.49 5.27 2.62
N GLY A 96 15.50 5.09 1.76
CA GLY A 96 15.67 3.92 0.90
C GLY A 96 14.94 4.05 -0.44
N CYS A 97 14.90 2.95 -1.18
CA CYS A 97 14.22 2.88 -2.49
C CYS A 97 12.70 2.74 -2.34
N PHE A 98 12.00 2.41 -3.44
CA PHE A 98 10.55 2.25 -3.50
C PHE A 98 9.94 1.42 -2.34
N PHE A 99 10.59 0.32 -1.96
CA PHE A 99 10.23 -0.45 -0.77
C PHE A 99 10.95 0.10 0.46
N ARG A 100 10.17 0.58 1.43
CA ARG A 100 10.70 1.23 2.65
C ARG A 100 10.62 0.38 3.92
N LYS A 101 9.44 0.31 4.54
CA LYS A 101 9.20 -0.48 5.78
C LYS A 101 8.13 -1.55 5.61
N GLY A 102 7.06 -1.26 4.87
CA GLY A 102 5.96 -2.20 4.67
C GLY A 102 5.15 -2.50 5.94
N GLU A 103 5.02 -1.52 6.84
CA GLU A 103 4.40 -1.67 8.16
C GLU A 103 3.21 -0.72 8.35
N VAL A 104 2.26 -1.15 9.19
CA VAL A 104 1.11 -0.34 9.60
C VAL A 104 1.47 0.46 10.85
N GLY A 105 1.10 1.74 10.88
CA GLY A 105 1.24 2.57 12.10
C GLY A 105 2.54 3.36 12.23
N ASN A 106 3.43 3.31 11.23
CA ASN A 106 4.69 4.07 11.21
C ASN A 106 4.51 5.60 11.32
N TRP A 107 3.30 6.12 11.09
CA TRP A 107 2.98 7.53 11.32
C TRP A 107 3.18 7.95 12.79
N LYS A 108 3.05 7.03 13.74
CA LYS A 108 3.23 7.32 15.18
C LYS A 108 4.66 7.70 15.53
N GLU A 109 5.64 7.18 14.80
CA GLU A 109 7.06 7.52 14.99
C GLU A 109 7.43 8.86 14.35
N LYS A 110 6.67 9.27 13.32
CA LYS A 110 6.98 10.45 12.49
C LYS A 110 6.25 11.72 12.91
N LEU A 111 5.12 11.59 13.58
CA LEU A 111 4.26 12.73 13.91
C LEU A 111 4.40 13.12 15.38
N THR A 112 4.50 14.42 15.62
CA THR A 112 4.43 14.96 16.98
C THR A 112 2.99 14.89 17.51
N LEU A 113 2.82 14.90 18.83
CA LEU A 113 1.50 14.87 19.46
C LEU A 113 0.58 16.01 18.95
N ASP A 114 1.13 17.20 18.74
CA ASP A 114 0.39 18.34 18.19
C ASP A 114 -0.11 18.09 16.75
N GLN A 115 0.70 17.43 15.93
CA GLN A 115 0.30 17.06 14.56
C GLN A 115 -0.78 15.99 14.57
N VAL A 116 -0.66 14.99 15.46
CA VAL A 116 -1.70 13.96 15.65
C VAL A 116 -3.02 14.59 16.07
N HIS A 117 -3.01 15.51 17.05
CA HIS A 117 -4.21 16.22 17.48
C HIS A 117 -4.85 17.03 16.35
N LYS A 118 -4.06 17.74 15.53
CA LYS A 118 -4.57 18.47 14.36
C LYS A 118 -5.23 17.53 13.35
N ILE A 119 -4.58 16.40 13.07
CA ILE A 119 -5.11 15.38 12.16
C ILE A 119 -6.40 14.77 12.70
N ASP A 120 -6.46 14.43 13.99
CA ASP A 120 -7.67 13.83 14.58
C ASP A 120 -8.84 14.81 14.63
N LYS A 121 -8.57 16.11 14.81
CA LYS A 121 -9.58 17.16 14.68
C LYS A 121 -10.07 17.31 13.23
N TRP A 122 -9.22 17.07 12.24
CA TRP A 122 -9.57 17.11 10.82
C TRP A 122 -10.30 15.83 10.34
N LYS A 123 -10.08 14.69 11.00
CA LYS A 123 -10.75 13.42 10.70
C LYS A 123 -12.21 13.37 11.17
N LYS A 124 -12.55 14.10 12.23
CA LYS A 124 -13.94 14.29 12.69
C LYS A 124 -14.76 15.02 11.64
#